data_AF-A0A177T3A1-F1
#
_entry.id   AF-A0A177T3A1-F1
#
_cell.length_a   1.000
_cell.length_b   1.000
_cell.length_c   1.000
_cell.angle_alpha   90.00
_cell.angle_beta   90.00
_cell.angle_gamma   90.00
#
_symmetry.space_group_name_H-M   'P 1'
#
loop_
_entity.id
_entity.type
_entity.pdbx_description
1 polymer ?
#
loop_
_entity_poly.entity_id
_entity_poly.type
_entity_poly.pdbx_seq_one_letter_code
_entity_poly.pdbx_strand_id
1 'polypeptide(L)'
;MLAMTAVRYKEISSIAGTLVHVCSIFPERRSCLNAIYAFRNRFDRRRRFHSLDIPTPAASELRNWLVFLKTPSLVRSFHPPSASFPHLVYSDASNLGCGVVIDGKAQAWALPGIIDQEEIDIGVMEAWALQLALEACISMGAKDCTVRFQVDNLGVVYAFRKGRSRSKWTNHCLRCITEIAIEANITMSMAYIASANNLADAPSRGDCSRFQPLNLQLAVPWQEFLGAAPPS
;
A
#
# COMPACT_ATOMS: atom_id res chain seq x y z
N MET A 1 -18.65 18.32 -10.52
CA MET A 1 -17.79 19.42 -10.06
C MET A 1 -18.23 19.79 -8.65
N LEU A 2 -17.49 19.40 -7.61
CA LEU A 2 -17.79 19.88 -6.25
C LEU A 2 -17.49 21.38 -6.27
N ALA A 3 -18.52 22.21 -6.11
CA ALA A 3 -18.36 23.65 -5.96
C ALA A 3 -17.33 23.95 -4.85
N MET A 4 -16.58 25.04 -4.98
CA MET A 4 -15.62 25.49 -3.97
C MET A 4 -16.37 25.85 -2.68
N THR A 5 -16.64 24.84 -1.87
CA THR A 5 -17.27 24.99 -0.56
C THR A 5 -16.19 25.40 0.42
N ALA A 6 -16.19 26.66 0.84
CA ALA A 6 -15.35 27.09 1.95
C ALA A 6 -15.83 26.35 3.22
N VAL A 7 -14.90 25.67 3.90
CA VAL A 7 -15.21 24.90 5.12
C VAL A 7 -14.45 25.46 6.32
N ARG A 8 -15.03 25.28 7.50
CA ARG A 8 -14.45 25.70 8.79
C ARG A 8 -13.67 24.56 9.43
N TYR A 9 -12.77 24.93 10.34
CA TYR A 9 -11.98 23.97 11.11
C TYR A 9 -12.82 22.89 11.81
N LYS A 10 -13.99 23.27 12.35
CA LYS A 10 -14.90 22.33 13.02
C LYS A 10 -15.42 21.26 12.07
N GLU A 11 -15.79 21.64 10.85
CA GLU A 11 -16.34 20.73 9.84
C GLU A 11 -15.29 19.72 9.39
N ILE A 12 -14.10 20.18 8.98
CA ILE A 12 -13.02 19.28 8.56
C ILE A 12 -12.50 18.41 9.70
N SER A 13 -12.46 18.92 10.94
CA SER A 13 -12.06 18.12 12.11
C SER A 13 -13.08 17.05 12.46
N SER A 14 -14.37 17.37 12.35
CA SER A 14 -15.46 16.41 12.54
C SER A 14 -15.37 15.28 11.51
N ILE A 15 -15.22 15.62 10.23
CA ILE A 15 -15.05 14.63 9.16
C ILE A 15 -13.80 13.77 9.40
N ALA A 16 -12.64 14.38 9.66
CA ALA A 16 -11.41 13.64 9.92
C ALA A 16 -11.55 12.65 11.09
N GLY A 17 -12.19 13.07 12.19
CA GLY A 17 -12.46 12.21 13.34
C GLY A 17 -13.35 11.02 13.00
N THR A 18 -14.46 11.28 12.28
CA THR A 18 -15.38 10.21 11.83
C THR A 18 -14.68 9.22 10.91
N LEU A 19 -13.90 9.69 9.93
CA LEU A 19 -13.19 8.81 9.00
C LEU A 19 -12.08 8.00 9.69
N VAL A 20 -11.44 8.54 10.73
CA VAL A 20 -10.53 7.75 11.59
C VAL A 20 -11.27 6.64 12.31
N HIS A 21 -12.50 6.87 12.78
CA HIS A 21 -13.29 5.80 13.36
C HIS A 21 -13.61 4.71 12.33
N VAL A 22 -13.97 5.08 11.09
CA VAL A 22 -14.15 4.10 10.01
C VAL A 22 -12.86 3.30 9.78
N CYS A 23 -11.69 3.93 9.91
CA CYS A 23 -10.38 3.27 9.81
C CYS A 23 -10.02 2.32 10.98
N SER A 24 -10.85 2.21 12.03
CA SER A 24 -10.72 1.10 12.99
C SER A 24 -11.28 -0.21 12.44
N ILE A 25 -12.23 -0.10 11.51
CA ILE A 25 -12.79 -1.24 10.78
C ILE A 25 -12.00 -1.45 9.49
N PHE A 26 -11.69 -0.40 8.74
CA PHE A 26 -11.01 -0.46 7.43
C PHE A 26 -9.61 0.20 7.50
N PRO A 27 -8.61 -0.43 8.13
CA PRO A 27 -7.31 0.17 8.42
C PRO A 27 -6.53 0.64 7.18
N GLU A 28 -6.73 0.00 6.03
CA GLU A 28 -6.12 0.37 4.75
C GLU A 28 -6.48 1.77 4.27
N ARG A 29 -7.65 2.26 4.68
CA ARG A 29 -8.16 3.57 4.29
C ARG A 29 -7.44 4.73 5.00
N ARG A 30 -6.58 4.43 5.98
CA ARG A 30 -5.79 5.44 6.72
C ARG A 30 -4.83 6.22 5.82
N SER A 31 -4.40 5.62 4.71
CA SER A 31 -3.57 6.26 3.69
C SER A 31 -4.31 7.41 2.98
N CYS A 32 -5.64 7.34 2.91
CA CYS A 32 -6.53 8.35 2.31
C CYS A 32 -6.97 9.45 3.30
N LEU A 33 -6.21 9.68 4.38
CA LEU A 33 -6.48 10.77 5.33
C LEU A 33 -5.42 11.87 5.30
N ASN A 34 -4.37 11.71 4.49
CA ASN A 34 -3.19 12.54 4.57
C ASN A 34 -3.47 13.97 4.07
N ALA A 35 -4.14 14.12 2.92
CA ALA A 35 -4.52 15.42 2.39
C ALA A 35 -5.61 16.10 3.25
N ILE A 36 -6.55 15.33 3.80
CA ILE A 36 -7.55 15.81 4.76
C ILE A 36 -6.88 16.38 6.02
N TYR A 37 -5.92 15.67 6.60
CA TYR A 37 -5.15 16.15 7.75
C TYR A 37 -4.25 17.35 7.41
N ALA A 38 -3.59 17.31 6.26
CA ALA A 38 -2.77 18.42 5.79
C ALA A 38 -3.63 19.69 5.62
N PHE A 39 -4.84 19.56 5.06
CA PHE A 39 -5.78 20.66 4.94
C PHE A 39 -6.26 21.17 6.30
N ARG A 40 -6.65 20.28 7.21
CA ARG A 40 -7.03 20.65 8.59
C ARG A 40 -5.91 21.44 9.30
N ASN A 41 -4.65 21.09 9.06
CA ASN A 41 -3.51 21.75 9.69
C ASN A 41 -3.20 23.15 9.11
N ARG A 42 -3.84 23.56 8.00
CA ARG A 42 -3.72 24.92 7.45
C ARG A 42 -4.51 25.97 8.23
N PHE A 43 -5.48 25.56 9.04
CA PHE A 43 -6.33 26.49 9.79
C PHE A 43 -5.56 27.12 10.95
N ASP A 44 -5.58 28.46 11.04
CA ASP A 44 -5.14 29.19 12.23
C ASP A 44 -6.15 29.02 13.38
N ARG A 45 -5.78 28.26 14.41
CA ARG A 45 -6.62 27.98 15.58
C ARG A 45 -7.00 29.25 16.37
N ARG A 46 -6.29 30.36 16.18
CA ARG A 46 -6.60 31.67 16.81
C ARG A 46 -7.82 32.33 16.15
N ARG A 47 -8.06 32.05 14.86
CA ARG A 47 -9.15 32.63 14.08
C ARG A 47 -10.33 31.64 14.00
N ARG A 48 -11.18 31.60 15.04
CA ARG A 48 -12.21 30.55 15.21
C ARG A 48 -13.28 30.47 14.10
N PHE A 49 -13.48 31.54 13.34
CA PHE A 49 -14.58 31.66 12.37
C PHE A 49 -14.14 31.70 10.91
N HIS A 50 -12.84 31.67 10.61
CA HIS A 50 -12.41 31.66 9.21
C HIS A 50 -12.71 30.32 8.56
N SER A 51 -13.10 30.38 7.29
CA SER A 51 -13.23 29.25 6.39
C SER A 51 -12.09 29.26 5.37
N LEU A 52 -11.75 28.08 4.87
CA LEU A 52 -10.78 27.91 3.79
C LEU A 52 -11.43 27.08 2.69
N ASP A 53 -11.09 27.39 1.45
CA ASP A 53 -11.47 26.55 0.32
C ASP A 53 -10.77 25.18 0.41
N ILE A 54 -11.51 24.13 0.05
CA ILE A 54 -10.97 22.78 0.04
C ILE A 54 -9.96 22.68 -1.11
N PRO A 55 -8.67 22.44 -0.84
CA PRO A 55 -7.67 22.30 -1.89
C PRO A 55 -7.90 21.00 -2.68
N THR A 56 -7.46 20.98 -3.95
CA THR A 56 -7.66 19.84 -4.87
C THR A 56 -7.30 18.48 -4.26
N PRO A 57 -6.17 18.30 -3.55
CA PRO A 57 -5.83 17.00 -2.96
C PRO A 57 -6.83 16.54 -1.88
N ALA A 58 -7.26 17.46 -1.01
CA ALA A 58 -8.26 17.14 0.01
C ALA A 58 -9.63 16.86 -0.63
N ALA A 59 -10.00 17.58 -1.68
CA ALA A 59 -11.22 17.31 -2.43
C ALA A 59 -11.20 15.93 -3.10
N SER A 60 -10.03 15.51 -3.60
CA SER A 60 -9.86 14.19 -4.20
C SER A 60 -10.00 13.07 -3.17
N GLU A 61 -9.31 13.15 -2.02
CA GLU A 61 -9.46 12.18 -0.92
C GLU A 61 -10.92 12.13 -0.43
N LEU A 62 -11.59 13.28 -0.25
CA LEU A 62 -13.00 13.33 0.17
C LEU A 62 -13.93 12.65 -0.85
N ARG A 63 -13.69 12.82 -2.16
CA ARG A 63 -14.45 12.09 -3.19
C ARG A 63 -14.20 10.60 -3.12
N ASN A 64 -12.94 10.18 -2.95
CA ASN A 64 -12.60 8.76 -2.79
C ASN A 64 -13.29 8.15 -1.55
N TRP A 65 -13.36 8.89 -0.45
CA TRP A 65 -14.14 8.51 0.72
C TRP A 65 -15.63 8.41 0.45
N LEU A 66 -16.22 9.36 -0.27
CA LEU A 66 -17.63 9.31 -0.64
C LEU A 66 -17.97 8.09 -1.49
N VAL A 67 -17.10 7.72 -2.43
CA VAL A 67 -17.27 6.50 -3.23
C VAL A 67 -17.24 5.27 -2.33
N PHE A 68 -16.22 5.14 -1.48
CA PHE A 68 -16.06 4.02 -0.56
C PHE A 68 -17.24 3.87 0.43
N LEU A 69 -17.70 4.99 1.02
CA LEU A 69 -18.82 4.97 1.97
C LEU A 69 -20.16 4.66 1.31
N LYS A 70 -20.26 4.78 -0.01
CA LYS A 70 -21.43 4.41 -0.81
C LYS A 70 -21.39 2.97 -1.31
N THR A 71 -20.34 2.22 -1.04
CA THR A 71 -20.25 0.80 -1.40
C THR A 71 -21.42 0.03 -0.75
N PRO A 72 -22.24 -0.69 -1.53
CA PRO A 72 -23.30 -1.53 -0.98
C PRO A 72 -22.73 -2.56 -0.01
N SER A 73 -23.40 -2.76 1.13
CA SER A 73 -22.96 -3.71 2.16
C SER A 73 -21.50 -3.48 2.60
N LEU A 74 -21.17 -2.25 3.00
CA LEU A 74 -19.86 -1.92 3.54
C LEU A 74 -19.62 -2.62 4.89
N VAL A 75 -19.13 -3.85 4.83
CA VAL A 75 -18.88 -4.74 5.98
C VAL A 75 -17.47 -5.29 5.93
N ARG A 76 -16.98 -5.74 7.09
CA ARG A 76 -15.71 -6.46 7.20
C ARG A 76 -15.86 -7.62 8.16
N SER A 77 -15.32 -8.78 7.77
CA SER A 77 -15.11 -9.89 8.69
C SER A 77 -13.84 -9.66 9.52
N PHE A 78 -13.94 -9.90 10.83
CA PHE A 78 -12.78 -9.98 11.73
C PHE A 78 -12.35 -11.42 12.00
N HIS A 79 -13.04 -12.40 11.41
CA HIS A 79 -12.62 -13.79 11.53
C HIS A 79 -11.38 -13.99 10.66
N PRO A 80 -10.23 -14.35 11.25
CA PRO A 80 -9.07 -14.73 10.47
C PRO A 80 -9.42 -15.99 9.65
N PRO A 81 -8.94 -16.10 8.40
CA PRO A 81 -9.09 -17.32 7.63
C PRO A 81 -8.49 -18.52 8.38
N SER A 82 -9.21 -19.63 8.42
CA SER A 82 -8.74 -20.87 9.05
C SER A 82 -7.59 -21.53 8.28
N ALA A 83 -7.53 -21.28 6.96
CA ALA A 83 -6.48 -21.78 6.09
C ALA A 83 -5.26 -20.85 6.11
N SER A 84 -4.08 -21.45 5.94
CA SER A 84 -2.83 -20.72 5.70
C SER A 84 -2.27 -21.13 4.35
N PHE A 85 -1.74 -20.17 3.61
CA PHE A 85 -0.94 -20.46 2.44
C PHE A 85 0.32 -21.24 2.89
N PRO A 86 0.63 -22.39 2.27
CA PRO A 86 1.60 -23.33 2.84
C PRO A 86 3.05 -22.85 2.75
N HIS A 87 3.33 -21.86 1.90
CA HIS A 87 4.70 -21.40 1.64
C HIS A 87 4.98 -20.06 2.35
N LEU A 88 6.23 -19.90 2.76
CA LEU A 88 6.76 -18.60 3.15
C LEU A 88 7.05 -17.78 1.88
N VAL A 89 6.74 -16.49 1.96
CA VAL A 89 6.87 -15.56 0.84
C VAL A 89 7.96 -14.56 1.18
N TYR A 90 8.98 -14.47 0.35
CA TYR A 90 10.06 -13.51 0.50
C TYR A 90 9.95 -12.49 -0.63
N SER A 91 10.13 -11.22 -0.29
CA SER A 91 10.19 -10.13 -1.25
C SER A 91 11.30 -9.18 -0.86
N ASP A 92 11.98 -8.62 -1.85
CA ASP A 92 13.01 -7.61 -1.63
C ASP A 92 13.13 -6.67 -2.82
N ALA A 93 13.70 -5.49 -2.59
CA ALA A 93 14.04 -4.55 -3.64
C ALA A 93 15.49 -4.07 -3.52
N SER A 94 16.11 -3.84 -4.67
CA SER A 94 17.42 -3.21 -4.79
C SER A 94 17.40 -2.12 -5.86
N ASN A 95 18.50 -1.39 -6.03
CA ASN A 95 18.65 -0.43 -7.12
C ASN A 95 18.58 -1.07 -8.53
N LEU A 96 18.63 -2.40 -8.63
CA LEU A 96 18.53 -3.12 -9.89
C LEU A 96 17.13 -3.63 -10.20
N GLY A 97 16.25 -3.79 -9.20
CA GLY A 97 15.03 -4.55 -9.39
C GLY A 97 14.26 -4.92 -8.13
N CYS A 98 13.17 -5.64 -8.35
CA CYS A 98 12.40 -6.33 -7.32
C CYS A 98 12.59 -7.84 -7.47
N GLY A 99 12.63 -8.56 -6.36
CA GLY A 99 12.73 -10.02 -6.32
C GLY A 99 11.63 -10.63 -5.45
N VAL A 100 11.10 -11.77 -5.88
CA VAL A 100 10.14 -12.58 -5.10
C VAL A 100 10.62 -14.02 -5.08
N VAL A 101 10.55 -14.65 -3.91
CA VAL A 101 10.82 -16.08 -3.73
C VAL A 101 9.68 -16.75 -2.97
N ILE A 102 9.13 -17.82 -3.56
CA ILE A 102 8.06 -18.64 -2.97
C ILE A 102 8.40 -20.10 -3.28
N ASP A 103 8.43 -20.96 -2.27
CA ASP A 103 8.60 -22.41 -2.45
C ASP A 103 9.84 -22.83 -3.27
N GLY A 104 10.99 -22.19 -3.02
CA GLY A 104 12.21 -22.46 -3.77
C GLY A 104 12.17 -22.01 -5.24
N LYS A 105 11.11 -21.30 -5.64
CA LYS A 105 10.98 -20.65 -6.94
C LYS A 105 11.19 -19.16 -6.80
N ALA A 106 11.88 -18.54 -7.76
CA ALA A 106 12.13 -17.12 -7.77
C ALA A 106 11.74 -16.47 -9.10
N GLN A 107 11.43 -15.19 -9.02
CA GLN A 107 11.35 -14.31 -10.16
C GLN A 107 11.88 -12.92 -9.79
N ALA A 108 12.58 -12.33 -10.75
CA ALA A 108 13.14 -10.99 -10.66
C ALA A 108 12.50 -10.11 -11.72
N TRP A 109 12.28 -8.85 -11.38
CA TRP A 109 11.83 -7.82 -12.31
C TRP A 109 12.87 -6.70 -12.32
N ALA A 110 13.55 -6.56 -13.46
CA ALA A 110 14.59 -5.56 -13.62
C ALA A 110 14.00 -4.14 -13.67
N LEU A 111 14.59 -3.25 -12.89
CA LEU A 111 14.26 -1.83 -12.76
C LEU A 111 15.52 -0.95 -12.61
N PRO A 112 16.54 -1.11 -13.46
CA PRO A 112 17.77 -0.33 -13.32
C PRO A 112 17.49 1.17 -13.48
N GLY A 113 18.00 1.98 -12.56
CA GLY A 113 17.91 3.45 -12.60
C GLY A 113 16.55 4.02 -12.19
N ILE A 114 15.59 3.20 -11.75
CA ILE A 114 14.28 3.70 -11.32
C ILE A 114 14.38 4.56 -10.06
N ILE A 115 15.33 4.23 -9.17
CA ILE A 115 15.56 4.94 -7.91
C ILE A 115 16.10 6.36 -8.12
N ASP A 116 16.59 6.67 -9.32
CA ASP A 116 17.08 8.01 -9.67
C ASP A 116 15.93 8.96 -10.07
N GLN A 117 14.71 8.44 -10.22
CA GLN A 117 13.52 9.27 -10.47
C GLN A 117 13.10 10.01 -9.21
N GLU A 118 12.60 11.23 -9.39
CA GLU A 118 12.10 12.04 -8.28
C GLU A 118 10.94 11.33 -7.57
N GLU A 119 10.90 11.42 -6.23
CA GLU A 119 9.92 10.77 -5.35
C GLU A 119 9.99 9.23 -5.24
N ILE A 120 10.92 8.56 -5.93
CA ILE A 120 11.18 7.12 -5.74
C ILE A 120 12.31 6.94 -4.73
N ASP A 121 12.01 6.24 -3.64
CA ASP A 121 13.00 5.75 -2.70
C ASP A 121 12.93 4.22 -2.60
N ILE A 122 13.88 3.63 -1.88
CA ILE A 122 13.90 2.18 -1.66
C ILE A 122 12.62 1.66 -1.01
N GLY A 123 11.95 2.47 -0.17
CA GLY A 123 10.69 2.08 0.48
C GLY A 123 9.51 2.01 -0.50
N VAL A 124 9.51 2.79 -1.58
CA VAL A 124 8.56 2.63 -2.69
C VAL A 124 8.83 1.32 -3.42
N MET A 125 10.10 1.02 -3.73
CA MET A 125 10.46 -0.21 -4.44
C MET A 125 10.15 -1.47 -3.62
N GLU A 126 10.42 -1.46 -2.31
CA GLU A 126 10.05 -2.56 -1.42
C GLU A 126 8.53 -2.76 -1.36
N ALA A 127 7.74 -1.67 -1.43
CA ALA A 127 6.28 -1.77 -1.51
C ALA A 127 5.83 -2.41 -2.83
N TRP A 128 6.52 -2.12 -3.95
CA TRP A 128 6.27 -2.82 -5.23
C TRP A 128 6.64 -4.30 -5.16
N ALA A 129 7.78 -4.64 -4.56
CA ALA A 129 8.17 -6.03 -4.35
C ALA A 129 7.13 -6.80 -3.52
N LEU A 130 6.60 -6.16 -2.48
CA LEU A 130 5.52 -6.73 -1.66
C LEU A 130 4.21 -6.91 -2.43
N GLN A 131 3.85 -5.96 -3.31
CA GLN A 131 2.68 -6.10 -4.18
C GLN A 131 2.84 -7.27 -5.16
N LEU A 132 3.99 -7.36 -5.85
CA LEU A 132 4.31 -8.48 -6.73
C LEU A 132 4.26 -9.82 -5.99
N ALA A 133 4.75 -9.85 -4.74
CA ALA A 133 4.70 -11.06 -3.93
C ALA A 133 3.26 -11.49 -3.60
N LEU A 134 2.37 -10.54 -3.30
CA LEU A 134 0.95 -10.84 -3.07
C LEU A 134 0.26 -11.37 -4.34
N GLU A 135 0.47 -10.71 -5.47
CA GLU A 135 -0.07 -11.14 -6.76
C GLU A 135 0.48 -12.51 -7.19
N ALA A 136 1.75 -12.79 -6.87
CA ALA A 136 2.35 -14.10 -7.10
C ALA A 136 1.68 -15.19 -6.25
N CYS A 137 1.40 -14.93 -4.98
CA CYS A 137 0.66 -15.86 -4.13
C CYS A 137 -0.73 -16.17 -4.70
N ILE A 138 -1.46 -15.14 -5.13
CA ILE A 138 -2.79 -15.29 -5.75
C ILE A 138 -2.70 -16.12 -7.03
N SER A 139 -1.70 -15.85 -7.87
CA SER A 139 -1.45 -16.64 -9.09
C SER A 139 -1.10 -18.10 -8.80
N MET A 140 -0.53 -18.37 -7.62
CA MET A 140 -0.29 -19.73 -7.11
C MET A 140 -1.49 -20.34 -6.36
N GLY A 141 -2.65 -19.69 -6.38
CA GLY A 141 -3.89 -20.20 -5.80
C GLY A 141 -4.16 -19.76 -4.36
N ALA A 142 -3.41 -18.80 -3.81
CA ALA A 142 -3.76 -18.21 -2.51
C ALA A 142 -5.10 -17.48 -2.60
N LYS A 143 -6.07 -17.92 -1.81
CA LYS A 143 -7.39 -17.29 -1.64
C LYS A 143 -7.97 -17.74 -0.31
N ASP A 144 -8.77 -16.87 0.34
CA ASP A 144 -9.48 -17.22 1.58
C ASP A 144 -8.54 -17.78 2.67
N CYS A 145 -7.34 -17.18 2.81
CA CYS A 145 -6.27 -17.72 3.64
C CYS A 145 -5.39 -16.64 4.28
N THR A 146 -4.57 -17.04 5.25
CA THR A 146 -3.48 -16.20 5.76
C THR A 146 -2.20 -16.47 4.98
N VAL A 147 -1.54 -15.43 4.47
CA VAL A 147 -0.25 -15.52 3.78
C VAL A 147 0.83 -14.87 4.64
N ARG A 148 1.96 -15.57 4.86
CA ARG A 148 3.07 -15.07 5.67
C ARG A 148 4.19 -14.49 4.78
N PHE A 149 4.36 -13.19 4.86
CA PHE A 149 5.40 -12.43 4.17
C PHE A 149 6.59 -12.19 5.09
N GLN A 150 7.78 -12.52 4.59
CA GLN A 150 9.06 -12.28 5.22
C GLN A 150 9.63 -10.97 4.66
N VAL A 151 9.81 -9.99 5.53
CA VAL A 151 10.23 -8.63 5.17
C VAL A 151 11.41 -8.22 6.06
N ASP A 152 12.48 -7.71 5.48
CA ASP A 152 13.68 -7.25 6.21
C ASP A 152 13.71 -5.73 6.44
N ASN A 153 12.75 -4.98 5.90
CA ASN A 153 12.57 -3.57 6.19
C ASN A 153 11.45 -3.33 7.23
N LEU A 154 11.85 -2.94 8.44
CA LEU A 154 10.91 -2.56 9.50
C LEU A 154 10.02 -1.38 9.12
N GLY A 155 10.51 -0.44 8.32
CA GLY A 155 9.75 0.70 7.81
C GLY A 155 8.52 0.27 7.01
N VAL A 156 8.67 -0.74 6.13
CA VAL A 156 7.55 -1.33 5.37
C VAL A 156 6.58 -2.04 6.30
N VAL A 157 7.08 -2.85 7.23
CA VAL A 157 6.24 -3.53 8.24
C VAL A 157 5.43 -2.50 9.04
N TYR A 158 6.05 -1.42 9.49
CA TYR A 158 5.38 -0.35 10.23
C TYR A 158 4.39 0.42 9.35
N ALA A 159 4.73 0.75 8.10
CA ALA A 159 3.85 1.46 7.18
C ALA A 159 2.59 0.63 6.88
N PHE A 160 2.75 -0.67 6.63
CA PHE A 160 1.66 -1.61 6.41
C PHE A 160 0.75 -1.73 7.65
N ARG A 161 1.32 -2.00 8.83
CA ARG A 161 0.55 -2.11 10.08
C ARG A 161 -0.17 -0.80 10.43
N LYS A 162 0.45 0.34 10.16
CA LYS A 162 -0.13 1.66 10.38
C LYS A 162 -1.20 2.01 9.34
N GLY A 163 -1.15 1.39 8.15
CA GLY A 163 -2.00 1.67 7.00
C GLY A 163 -1.66 2.99 6.30
N ARG A 164 -0.47 3.58 6.56
CA ARG A 164 -0.02 4.84 5.93
C ARG A 164 1.48 5.10 6.10
N SER A 165 2.04 5.83 5.13
CA SER A 165 3.39 6.37 5.08
C SER A 165 3.38 7.91 4.89
N ARG A 166 4.56 8.53 4.93
CA ARG A 166 4.76 9.94 4.51
C ARG A 166 4.85 10.06 2.98
N SER A 167 5.37 9.03 2.30
CA SER A 167 5.48 9.00 0.85
C SER A 167 4.11 8.77 0.20
N LYS A 168 3.76 9.59 -0.80
CA LYS A 168 2.53 9.42 -1.58
C LYS A 168 2.51 8.10 -2.33
N TRP A 169 3.65 7.72 -2.93
CA TRP A 169 3.78 6.49 -3.69
C TRP A 169 3.70 5.25 -2.81
N THR A 170 4.34 5.25 -1.63
CA THR A 170 4.15 4.16 -0.67
C THR A 170 2.68 4.04 -0.24
N ASN A 171 1.99 5.17 -0.01
CA ASN A 171 0.56 5.14 0.33
C ASN A 171 -0.32 4.58 -0.80
N HIS A 172 -0.01 4.93 -2.05
CA HIS A 172 -0.67 4.37 -3.22
C HIS A 172 -0.47 2.84 -3.30
N CYS A 173 0.78 2.36 -3.16
CA CYS A 173 1.07 0.93 -3.16
C CYS A 173 0.36 0.19 -2.02
N LEU A 174 0.39 0.74 -0.80
CA LEU A 174 -0.33 0.16 0.36
C LEU A 174 -1.83 0.01 0.09
N ARG A 175 -2.44 0.98 -0.60
CA ARG A 175 -3.85 0.90 -1.00
C ARG A 175 -4.06 -0.23 -2.01
N CYS A 176 -3.27 -0.29 -3.08
CA CYS A 176 -3.38 -1.33 -4.11
C CYS A 176 -3.19 -2.73 -3.50
N ILE A 177 -2.14 -2.92 -2.69
CA ILE A 177 -1.88 -4.18 -1.96
C ILE A 177 -3.10 -4.58 -1.13
N THR A 178 -3.71 -3.63 -0.42
CA THR A 178 -4.85 -3.99 0.43
C THR A 178 -6.10 -4.28 -0.38
N GLU A 179 -6.35 -3.56 -1.48
CA GLU A 179 -7.47 -3.83 -2.38
C GLU A 179 -7.36 -5.25 -2.97
N ILE A 180 -6.17 -5.62 -3.47
CA ILE A 180 -5.85 -6.97 -3.96
C ILE A 180 -6.05 -8.02 -2.86
N ALA A 181 -5.54 -7.77 -1.65
CA ALA A 181 -5.67 -8.71 -0.53
C ALA A 181 -7.14 -8.91 -0.11
N ILE A 182 -7.94 -7.83 -0.08
CA ILE A 182 -9.37 -7.90 0.26
C ILE A 182 -10.13 -8.70 -0.80
N GLU A 183 -9.87 -8.45 -2.09
CA GLU A 183 -10.55 -9.14 -3.19
C GLU A 183 -10.28 -10.66 -3.16
N ALA A 184 -9.06 -11.07 -2.82
CA ALA A 184 -8.70 -12.47 -2.65
C ALA A 184 -9.05 -13.05 -1.25
N ASN A 185 -9.62 -12.23 -0.35
CA ASN A 185 -9.86 -12.56 1.06
C ASN A 185 -8.59 -13.12 1.75
N ILE A 186 -7.46 -12.47 1.51
CA ILE A 186 -6.15 -12.81 2.07
C ILE A 186 -5.87 -11.93 3.29
N THR A 187 -5.55 -12.58 4.40
CA THR A 187 -4.93 -11.91 5.55
C THR A 187 -3.41 -11.92 5.40
N MET A 188 -2.81 -10.75 5.23
CA MET A 188 -1.35 -10.63 5.13
C MET A 188 -0.72 -10.58 6.52
N SER A 189 0.10 -11.59 6.83
CA SER A 189 0.89 -11.67 8.06
C SER A 189 2.33 -11.26 7.79
N MET A 190 2.73 -10.08 8.26
CA MET A 190 4.10 -9.55 8.09
C MET A 190 5.00 -10.03 9.23
N ALA A 191 6.04 -10.79 8.88
CA ALA A 191 7.09 -11.24 9.78
C ALA A 191 8.42 -10.55 9.43
N TYR A 192 9.03 -9.91 10.43
CA TYR A 192 10.35 -9.33 10.26
C TYR A 192 11.41 -10.45 10.25
N ILE A 193 12.35 -10.35 9.32
CA ILE A 193 13.54 -11.21 9.27
C ILE A 193 14.81 -10.36 9.12
N ALA A 194 15.95 -10.92 9.53
CA ALA A 194 17.24 -10.30 9.21
C ALA A 194 17.49 -10.36 7.70
N SER A 195 18.05 -9.29 7.12
CA SER A 195 18.31 -9.19 5.68
C SER A 195 19.20 -10.33 5.15
N ALA A 196 20.17 -10.80 5.93
CA ALA A 196 21.00 -11.96 5.59
C ALA A 196 20.21 -13.28 5.41
N ASN A 197 18.98 -13.34 5.93
CA ASN A 197 18.07 -14.48 5.79
C ASN A 197 16.98 -14.24 4.74
N ASN A 198 16.97 -13.07 4.08
CA ASN A 198 15.99 -12.75 3.05
C ASN A 198 16.40 -13.41 1.74
N LEU A 199 15.69 -14.47 1.36
CA LEU A 199 15.96 -15.22 0.13
C LEU A 199 15.77 -14.38 -1.14
N ALA A 200 15.06 -13.25 -1.04
CA ALA A 200 14.80 -12.38 -2.16
C ALA A 200 15.90 -11.33 -2.45
N ASP A 201 16.93 -11.17 -1.60
CA ASP A 201 18.01 -10.17 -1.84
C ASP A 201 18.84 -10.47 -3.11
N ALA A 202 19.21 -11.72 -3.36
CA ALA A 202 19.91 -12.07 -4.60
C ALA A 202 18.98 -11.91 -5.83
N PRO A 203 17.72 -12.41 -5.82
CA PRO A 203 16.76 -12.16 -6.89
C PRO A 203 16.46 -10.67 -7.13
N SER A 204 16.40 -9.82 -6.11
CA SER A 204 16.16 -8.37 -6.28
C SER A 204 17.31 -7.68 -7.02
N ARG A 205 18.49 -8.32 -7.04
CA ARG A 205 19.70 -7.91 -7.79
C ARG A 205 19.85 -8.65 -9.13
N GLY A 206 18.87 -9.47 -9.51
CA GLY A 206 18.85 -10.22 -10.77
C GLY A 206 19.52 -11.60 -10.72
N ASP A 207 19.96 -12.09 -9.56
CA ASP A 207 20.52 -13.44 -9.41
C ASP A 207 19.47 -14.43 -8.88
N CYS A 208 18.89 -15.19 -9.80
CA CYS A 208 17.96 -16.29 -9.49
C CYS A 208 18.60 -17.68 -9.62
N SER A 209 19.93 -17.79 -9.75
CA SER A 209 20.63 -19.04 -10.12
C SER A 209 20.40 -20.21 -9.15
N ARG A 210 20.06 -19.91 -7.90
CA ARG A 210 19.81 -20.90 -6.83
C ARG A 210 18.36 -21.40 -6.76
N PHE A 211 17.48 -20.89 -7.61
CA PHE A 211 16.05 -21.12 -7.53
C PHE A 211 15.48 -21.69 -8.83
N GLN A 212 14.39 -22.43 -8.72
CA GLN A 212 13.57 -22.73 -9.90
C GLN A 212 12.86 -21.46 -10.38
N PRO A 213 12.49 -21.35 -11.65
CA PRO A 213 11.79 -20.17 -12.13
C PRO A 213 10.31 -20.20 -11.69
N LEU A 214 9.80 -19.05 -11.22
CA LEU A 214 8.39 -18.88 -10.87
C LEU A 214 7.50 -18.65 -12.12
N ASN A 215 8.05 -18.03 -13.18
CA ASN A 215 7.44 -17.85 -14.52
C ASN A 215 6.01 -17.26 -14.52
N LEU A 216 5.76 -16.23 -13.71
CA LEU A 216 4.49 -15.52 -13.69
C LEU A 216 4.53 -14.29 -14.60
N GLN A 217 3.42 -14.04 -15.29
CA GLN A 217 3.23 -12.82 -16.07
C GLN A 217 2.33 -11.86 -15.29
N LEU A 218 2.94 -11.09 -14.40
CA LEU A 218 2.25 -10.10 -13.56
C LEU A 218 2.32 -8.71 -14.20
N ALA A 219 1.27 -7.92 -14.00
CA ALA A 219 1.33 -6.50 -14.29
C ALA A 219 2.28 -5.83 -13.31
N VAL A 220 3.20 -5.00 -13.81
CA VAL A 220 4.19 -4.41 -12.93
C VAL A 220 3.65 -3.15 -12.24
N PRO A 221 3.72 -3.02 -10.91
CA PRO A 221 3.08 -1.91 -10.18
C PRO A 221 3.57 -0.50 -10.60
N TRP A 222 4.81 -0.40 -11.04
CA TRP A 222 5.42 0.87 -11.47
C TRP A 222 5.00 1.32 -12.88
N GLN A 223 4.24 0.53 -13.65
CA GLN A 223 3.71 1.01 -14.94
C GLN A 223 2.81 2.22 -14.76
N GLU A 224 2.02 2.27 -13.68
CA GLU A 224 1.22 3.44 -13.34
C GLU A 224 2.08 4.67 -13.04
N PHE A 225 3.27 4.48 -12.46
CA PHE A 225 4.24 5.55 -12.23
C PHE A 225 4.85 6.07 -13.54
N LEU A 226 5.25 5.15 -14.43
CA LEU A 226 5.87 5.52 -15.72
C LEU A 226 4.87 6.16 -16.70
N GLY A 227 3.57 5.94 -16.52
CA GLY A 227 2.51 6.43 -17.40
C GLY A 227 1.62 7.55 -16.84
N ALA A 228 1.68 7.90 -15.55
CA ALA A 228 0.77 8.87 -14.95
C ALA A 228 1.41 9.72 -13.85
N ALA A 229 1.00 11.01 -13.81
CA ALA A 229 1.17 11.84 -12.62
C ALA A 229 0.42 11.19 -11.44
N PRO A 230 0.93 11.27 -10.20
CA PRO A 230 0.30 10.62 -9.06
C PRO A 230 -1.17 11.05 -8.94
N PRO A 231 -2.11 10.13 -8.64
CA PRO A 231 -3.49 10.53 -8.41
C PRO A 231 -3.52 11.51 -7.23
N SER A 232 -3.93 12.74 -7.55
CA SER A 232 -4.06 13.87 -6.62
C SER A 232 -4.98 13.56 -5.44
#